data_AF-A0A975RZM8-F1
#
_entry.id   AF-A0A975RZM8-F1
#
_cell.length_a   1.000
_cell.length_b   1.000
_cell.length_c   1.000
_cell.angle_alpha   90.00
_cell.angle_beta   90.00
_cell.angle_gamma   90.00
#
_symmetry.space_group_name_H-M   'P 1'
#
loop_
_entity.id
_entity.type
_entity.pdbx_description
1 polymer ?
#
loop_
_entity_poly.entity_id
_entity_poly.type
_entity_poly.pdbx_seq_one_letter_code
_entity_poly.pdbx_strand_id
1 'polypeptide(L)'
;MRFWRGPVASGTLQAPQWVRFFGPPDDSGWFPAPNSSSVVTNARTFHLQHNSLGLRDIEFVPDARPTIMFLGDSFVWGLDAEADQRFSDLLRKRVPGHNIVAAGVSGFGTDQEYLLLQRLWPTIRPGASEGAHWTPEGHKLVAERVLGLLSENNIVPAGGRSPE
;
A
#
# COMPACT_ATOMS: atom_id res chain seq x y z
N MET A 1 -14.63 16.14 -0.98
CA MET A 1 -13.28 16.75 -0.93
C MET A 1 -12.82 17.00 -2.36
N ARG A 2 -12.28 18.20 -2.65
CA ARG A 2 -11.96 18.69 -4.00
C ARG A 2 -10.46 18.99 -4.03
N PHE A 3 -9.66 18.17 -4.71
CA PHE A 3 -8.23 18.43 -4.81
C PHE A 3 -7.97 19.59 -5.79
N TRP A 4 -7.39 20.65 -5.25
CA TRP A 4 -6.64 21.77 -5.84
C TRP A 4 -6.86 22.12 -7.33
N ARG A 5 -7.39 23.33 -7.59
CA ARG A 5 -7.30 24.02 -8.90
C ARG A 5 -6.18 25.05 -8.85
N GLY A 6 -5.03 24.76 -9.47
CA GLY A 6 -4.07 25.78 -9.92
C GLY A 6 -4.65 26.61 -11.08
N PRO A 7 -4.05 27.75 -11.43
CA PRO A 7 -4.62 28.70 -12.38
C PRO A 7 -4.78 28.04 -13.76
N VAL A 8 -5.96 28.23 -14.36
CA VAL A 8 -6.31 27.69 -15.67
C VAL A 8 -5.59 28.52 -16.73
N ALA A 9 -4.44 28.05 -17.18
CA ALA A 9 -3.86 28.52 -18.43
C ALA A 9 -4.72 28.01 -19.59
N SER A 10 -5.22 28.94 -20.41
CA SER A 10 -5.95 28.68 -21.64
C SER A 10 -5.03 27.99 -22.66
N GLY A 11 -5.01 26.67 -22.62
CA GLY A 11 -4.37 25.78 -23.57
C GLY A 11 -5.10 24.46 -23.55
N THR A 12 -5.21 23.80 -24.71
CA THR A 12 -5.86 22.49 -24.90
C THR A 12 -5.53 21.57 -23.72
N LEU A 13 -6.55 21.20 -22.93
CA LEU A 13 -6.39 20.36 -21.74
C LEU A 13 -5.87 18.99 -22.16
N GLN A 14 -4.55 18.80 -22.15
CA GLN A 14 -3.96 17.48 -22.05
C GLN A 14 -4.28 16.96 -20.66
N ALA A 15 -4.94 15.80 -20.58
CA ALA A 15 -5.09 15.09 -19.33
C ALA A 15 -3.71 14.96 -18.66
N PRO A 16 -3.58 15.25 -17.35
CA PRO A 16 -2.32 15.07 -16.65
C PRO A 16 -1.74 13.67 -16.92
N GLN A 17 -0.42 13.55 -17.01
CA GLN A 17 0.22 12.27 -17.37
C GLN A 17 -0.24 11.11 -16.47
N TRP A 18 -0.65 11.39 -15.22
CA TRP A 18 -1.18 10.40 -14.29
C TRP A 18 -2.48 9.72 -14.75
N VAL A 19 -3.33 10.39 -15.54
CA VAL A 19 -4.62 9.84 -16.04
C VAL A 19 -4.42 8.63 -16.96
N ARG A 20 -3.23 8.47 -17.57
CA ARG A 20 -2.91 7.32 -18.43
C ARG A 20 -2.50 6.06 -17.66
N PHE A 21 -2.27 6.16 -16.35
CA PHE A 21 -1.80 5.04 -15.53
C PHE A 21 -2.89 4.34 -14.76
N PHE A 22 -4.10 4.91 -14.72
CA PHE A 22 -5.23 4.31 -14.06
C PHE A 22 -6.24 3.85 -15.10
N GLY A 23 -6.80 2.66 -14.91
CA GLY A 23 -7.91 2.17 -15.72
C GLY A 23 -9.16 3.05 -15.52
N PRO A 24 -10.21 2.88 -16.34
CA PRO A 24 -11.52 3.45 -16.02
C PRO A 24 -11.89 3.04 -14.59
N PRO A 25 -12.47 3.94 -13.79
CA PRO A 25 -12.79 3.65 -12.40
C PRO A 25 -13.70 2.42 -12.32
N ASP A 26 -13.31 1.45 -11.50
CA ASP A 26 -14.15 0.32 -11.09
C ASP A 26 -14.79 0.65 -9.73
N ASP A 27 -15.41 -0.33 -9.07
CA ASP A 27 -16.04 -0.15 -7.76
C ASP A 27 -15.04 0.37 -6.69
N SER A 28 -13.72 0.20 -6.88
CA SER A 28 -12.66 0.73 -6.01
C SER A 28 -12.16 2.14 -6.37
N GLY A 29 -12.66 2.72 -7.46
CA GLY A 29 -12.19 4.00 -8.00
C GLY A 29 -11.03 3.83 -9.00
N TRP A 30 -10.10 4.79 -9.02
CA TRP A 30 -8.97 4.77 -9.96
C TRP A 30 -7.91 3.74 -9.52
N PHE A 31 -7.76 2.64 -10.27
CA PHE A 31 -6.76 1.60 -9.99
C PHE A 31 -5.66 1.53 -11.08
N PRO A 32 -4.38 1.29 -10.73
CA PRO A 32 -3.31 1.28 -11.72
C PRO A 32 -3.50 0.21 -12.80
N ALA A 33 -3.20 0.57 -14.04
CA ALA A 33 -3.25 -0.35 -15.18
C ALA A 33 -2.20 -1.47 -15.00
N PRO A 34 -2.59 -2.76 -15.10
CA PRO A 34 -1.66 -3.87 -15.06
C PRO A 34 -0.55 -3.76 -16.10
N ASN A 35 0.64 -4.27 -15.78
CA ASN A 35 1.80 -4.30 -16.67
C ASN A 35 2.19 -2.92 -17.25
N SER A 36 1.89 -1.84 -16.54
CA SER A 36 2.22 -0.48 -16.96
C SER A 36 3.54 0.00 -16.36
N SER A 37 4.23 0.89 -17.07
CA SER A 37 5.46 1.52 -16.62
C SER A 37 5.49 3.00 -16.96
N SER A 38 6.16 3.79 -16.13
CA SER A 38 6.34 5.23 -16.36
C SER A 38 7.55 5.79 -15.60
N VAL A 39 7.98 6.98 -15.99
CA VAL A 39 8.87 7.82 -15.20
C VAL A 39 8.03 8.97 -14.67
N VAL A 40 7.99 9.15 -13.35
CA VAL A 40 7.19 10.18 -12.70
C VAL A 40 8.08 11.04 -11.84
N THR A 41 7.81 12.34 -11.84
CA THR A 41 8.44 13.32 -10.95
C THR A 41 7.40 13.84 -9.98
N ASN A 42 7.62 13.60 -8.68
CA ASN A 42 6.92 14.26 -7.59
C ASN A 42 7.93 15.07 -6.75
N ALA A 43 8.27 14.64 -5.53
CA ALA A 43 9.37 15.26 -4.78
C ALA A 43 10.74 14.91 -5.39
N ARG A 44 10.81 13.73 -6.03
CA ARG A 44 11.94 13.30 -6.86
C ARG A 44 11.42 12.57 -8.09
N THR A 45 12.30 12.36 -9.06
CA THR A 45 12.04 11.47 -10.19
C THR A 45 12.23 10.02 -9.74
N PHE A 46 11.30 9.15 -10.11
CA PHE A 46 11.36 7.72 -9.85
C PHE A 46 10.67 6.91 -10.95
N HIS A 47 11.00 5.61 -11.01
CA HIS A 47 10.44 4.69 -11.98
C HIS A 47 9.25 3.95 -11.39
N LEU A 48 8.13 4.02 -12.11
CA LEU A 48 6.93 3.26 -11.86
C LEU A 48 6.91 2.02 -12.72
N GLN A 49 6.67 0.88 -12.08
CA GLN A 49 6.36 -0.37 -12.75
C GLN A 49 5.29 -1.10 -11.94
N HIS A 50 4.19 -1.44 -12.60
CA HIS A 50 3.11 -2.25 -12.04
C HIS A 50 3.20 -3.66 -12.61
N ASN A 51 2.97 -4.66 -11.76
CA ASN A 51 2.94 -6.06 -12.14
C ASN A 51 1.61 -6.45 -12.81
N SER A 52 1.40 -7.74 -13.09
CA SER A 52 0.18 -8.24 -13.73
C SER A 52 -1.10 -8.03 -12.91
N LEU A 53 -0.97 -7.77 -11.60
CA LEU A 53 -2.08 -7.44 -10.70
C LEU A 53 -2.35 -5.92 -10.63
N GLY A 54 -1.52 -5.10 -11.28
CA GLY A 54 -1.56 -3.63 -11.16
C GLY A 54 -0.91 -3.10 -9.88
N LEU A 55 -0.26 -3.95 -9.10
CA LEU A 55 0.47 -3.53 -7.90
C LEU A 55 1.85 -3.02 -8.27
N ARG A 56 2.29 -1.96 -7.60
CA ARG A 56 3.65 -1.46 -7.78
C ARG A 56 4.61 -2.30 -6.94
N ASP A 57 4.87 -3.50 -7.42
CA ASP A 57 5.72 -4.51 -6.79
C ASP A 57 6.33 -5.41 -7.89
N ILE A 58 7.18 -6.37 -7.50
CA ILE A 58 7.58 -7.46 -8.38
C ILE A 58 6.39 -8.36 -8.75
N GLU A 59 6.56 -9.18 -9.79
CA GLU A 59 5.53 -10.17 -10.15
C GLU A 59 5.31 -11.17 -9.01
N PHE A 60 4.06 -11.33 -8.59
CA PHE A 60 3.71 -12.29 -7.55
C PHE A 60 3.52 -13.67 -8.16
N VAL A 61 4.37 -14.61 -7.75
CA VAL A 61 4.25 -16.02 -8.13
C VAL A 61 3.97 -16.80 -6.86
N PRO A 62 2.78 -17.39 -6.71
CA PRO A 62 2.47 -18.26 -5.57
C PRO A 62 3.46 -19.43 -5.50
N ASP A 63 4.00 -19.66 -4.32
CA ASP A 63 4.85 -20.81 -4.02
C ASP A 63 4.50 -21.39 -2.62
N ALA A 64 5.33 -22.30 -2.12
CA ALA A 64 5.09 -22.94 -0.82
C ALA A 64 5.35 -22.03 0.40
N ARG A 65 5.94 -20.84 0.21
CA ARG A 65 6.26 -19.93 1.33
C ARG A 65 4.99 -19.22 1.81
N PRO A 66 4.86 -18.98 3.13
CA PRO A 66 3.80 -18.13 3.66
C PRO A 66 3.88 -16.71 3.07
N THR A 67 2.73 -16.13 2.75
CA THR A 67 2.63 -14.79 2.18
C THR A 67 2.21 -13.76 3.23
N ILE A 68 2.99 -12.69 3.34
CA ILE A 68 2.69 -11.47 4.09
C ILE A 68 2.29 -10.40 3.07
N MET A 69 1.09 -9.85 3.21
CA MET A 69 0.59 -8.76 2.38
C MET A 69 0.50 -7.48 3.21
N PHE A 70 1.13 -6.42 2.72
CA PHE A 70 0.94 -5.07 3.24
C PHE A 70 -0.15 -4.39 2.43
N LEU A 71 -1.26 -4.06 3.08
CA LEU A 71 -2.35 -3.29 2.50
C LEU A 71 -2.18 -1.82 2.90
N GLY A 72 -2.39 -0.88 1.97
CA GLY A 72 -2.40 0.53 2.34
C GLY A 72 -2.43 1.50 1.16
N ASP A 73 -1.91 2.68 1.43
CA ASP A 73 -1.98 3.85 0.55
C ASP A 73 -0.66 4.14 -0.19
N SER A 74 -0.34 5.42 -0.38
CA SER A 74 0.88 5.92 -1.00
C SER A 74 2.16 5.47 -0.28
N PHE A 75 2.12 5.19 1.03
CA PHE A 75 3.28 4.70 1.75
C PHE A 75 3.61 3.25 1.38
N VAL A 76 2.60 2.39 1.32
CA VAL A 76 2.76 1.00 0.86
C VAL A 76 3.08 0.94 -0.63
N TRP A 77 2.48 1.82 -1.42
CA TRP A 77 2.80 1.97 -2.84
C TRP A 77 4.24 2.50 -3.07
N GLY A 78 4.86 3.11 -2.05
CA GLY A 78 6.23 3.59 -2.10
C GLY A 78 6.39 4.87 -2.92
N LEU A 79 5.48 5.83 -2.77
CA LEU A 79 5.57 7.14 -3.44
C LEU A 79 6.98 7.74 -3.25
N ASP A 80 7.58 8.24 -4.34
CA ASP A 80 8.94 8.80 -4.38
C ASP A 80 10.10 7.81 -4.10
N ALA A 81 9.84 6.55 -3.75
CA ALA A 81 10.89 5.52 -3.62
C ALA A 81 11.13 4.79 -4.93
N GLU A 82 12.39 4.46 -5.25
CA GLU A 82 12.71 3.55 -6.36
C GLU A 82 12.42 2.08 -6.00
N ALA A 83 12.30 1.23 -7.02
CA ALA A 83 12.33 -0.21 -6.82
C ALA A 83 13.66 -0.59 -6.16
N ASP A 84 13.61 -1.30 -5.01
CA ASP A 84 14.71 -1.59 -4.06
C ASP A 84 14.82 -0.68 -2.83
N GLN A 85 14.20 0.50 -2.85
CA GLN A 85 14.18 1.45 -1.72
C GLN A 85 12.89 1.34 -0.89
N ARG A 86 11.83 0.79 -1.48
CA ARG A 86 10.54 0.55 -0.79
C ARG A 86 10.75 -0.39 0.38
N PHE A 87 10.04 -0.17 1.50
CA PHE A 87 10.20 -1.01 2.68
C PHE A 87 9.89 -2.49 2.40
N SER A 88 8.95 -2.77 1.49
CA SER A 88 8.60 -4.12 1.07
C SER A 88 9.77 -4.83 0.40
N ASP A 89 10.53 -4.12 -0.45
CA ASP A 89 11.74 -4.67 -1.09
C ASP A 89 12.85 -4.90 -0.07
N LEU A 90 13.05 -3.96 0.86
CA LEU A 90 14.04 -4.10 1.93
C LEU A 90 13.70 -5.25 2.89
N LEU A 91 12.42 -5.41 3.23
CA LEU A 91 11.94 -6.48 4.08
C LEU A 91 12.07 -7.84 3.38
N ARG A 92 11.73 -7.93 2.10
CA ARG A 92 11.89 -9.17 1.30
C ARG A 92 13.30 -9.74 1.37
N LYS A 93 14.33 -8.88 1.41
CA LYS A 93 15.74 -9.29 1.59
C LYS A 93 16.03 -9.85 2.99
N ARG A 94 15.29 -9.42 4.02
CA ARG A 94 15.49 -9.79 5.43
C ARG A 94 14.69 -11.03 5.86
N VAL A 95 13.60 -11.35 5.16
CA VAL A 95 12.75 -12.53 5.45
C VAL A 95 12.55 -13.42 4.22
N PRO A 96 13.63 -14.04 3.68
CA PRO A 96 13.56 -14.81 2.43
C PRO A 96 12.60 -16.02 2.47
N GLY A 97 12.27 -16.50 3.68
CA GLY A 97 11.29 -17.57 3.90
C GLY A 97 9.82 -17.17 3.73
N HIS A 98 9.52 -15.91 3.41
CA HIS A 98 8.16 -15.41 3.17
C HIS A 98 8.03 -14.75 1.80
N ASN A 99 6.84 -14.87 1.21
CA ASN A 99 6.43 -13.99 0.12
C ASN A 99 6.01 -12.64 0.71
N ILE A 100 6.53 -11.55 0.16
CA ILE A 100 6.13 -10.20 0.52
C ILE A 100 5.38 -9.59 -0.64
N VAL A 101 4.15 -9.13 -0.40
CA VAL A 101 3.33 -8.41 -1.39
C VAL A 101 2.96 -7.02 -0.88
N ALA A 102 3.28 -5.99 -1.67
CA ALA A 102 2.88 -4.61 -1.41
C ALA A 102 1.57 -4.28 -2.17
N ALA A 103 0.44 -4.42 -1.48
CA ALA A 103 -0.89 -4.05 -1.96
C ALA A 103 -1.23 -2.60 -1.56
N GLY A 104 -0.37 -1.67 -1.96
CA GLY A 104 -0.59 -0.24 -1.79
C GLY A 104 -1.12 0.41 -3.06
N VAL A 105 -1.95 1.46 -2.94
CA VAL A 105 -2.24 2.35 -4.07
C VAL A 105 -2.23 3.80 -3.59
N SER A 106 -1.44 4.64 -4.26
CA SER A 106 -1.36 6.05 -3.89
C SER A 106 -2.72 6.74 -4.03
N GLY A 107 -3.17 7.38 -2.95
CA GLY A 107 -4.44 8.09 -2.90
C GLY A 107 -5.63 7.25 -2.46
N PHE A 108 -5.44 5.96 -2.16
CA PHE A 108 -6.50 5.15 -1.55
C PHE A 108 -6.77 5.59 -0.11
N GLY A 109 -8.06 5.66 0.22
CA GLY A 109 -8.55 5.69 1.61
C GLY A 109 -8.93 4.29 2.10
N THR A 110 -9.29 4.18 3.38
CA THR A 110 -9.61 2.91 4.04
C THR A 110 -10.70 2.08 3.34
N ASP A 111 -11.71 2.72 2.76
CA ASP A 111 -12.76 2.05 1.99
C ASP A 111 -12.22 1.44 0.69
N GLN A 112 -11.37 2.15 -0.04
CA GLN A 112 -10.73 1.67 -1.26
C GLN A 112 -9.69 0.57 -0.96
N GLU A 113 -8.97 0.67 0.15
CA GLU A 113 -8.10 -0.39 0.65
C GLU A 113 -8.89 -1.68 0.95
N TYR A 114 -10.07 -1.57 1.56
CA TYR A 114 -10.94 -2.72 1.80
C TYR A 114 -11.39 -3.40 0.49
N LEU A 115 -11.79 -2.61 -0.51
CA LEU A 115 -12.15 -3.14 -1.82
C LEU A 115 -10.95 -3.79 -2.54
N LEU A 116 -9.75 -3.21 -2.41
CA LEU A 116 -8.52 -3.80 -2.91
C LEU A 116 -8.23 -5.15 -2.24
N LEU A 117 -8.40 -5.23 -0.92
CA LEU A 117 -8.26 -6.47 -0.17
C LEU A 117 -9.20 -7.54 -0.71
N GLN A 118 -10.48 -7.22 -0.88
CA GLN A 118 -11.47 -8.16 -1.44
C GLN A 118 -11.10 -8.63 -2.86
N ARG A 119 -10.62 -7.72 -3.72
CA ARG A 119 -10.16 -8.03 -5.08
C ARG A 119 -8.96 -8.99 -5.09
N LEU A 120 -8.01 -8.80 -4.18
CA LEU A 120 -6.76 -9.57 -4.15
C LEU A 120 -6.85 -10.89 -3.37
N TRP A 121 -7.78 -10.98 -2.42
CA TRP A 121 -7.92 -12.12 -1.51
C TRP A 121 -7.99 -13.49 -2.22
N PRO A 122 -8.75 -13.67 -3.33
CA PRO A 122 -8.83 -14.96 -4.00
C PRO A 122 -7.50 -15.44 -4.58
N THR A 123 -6.64 -14.50 -5.00
CA THR A 123 -5.38 -14.73 -5.73
C THR A 123 -4.18 -14.84 -4.81
N ILE A 124 -4.03 -13.90 -3.85
CA ILE A 124 -2.82 -13.83 -3.01
C ILE A 124 -2.90 -14.78 -1.82
N ARG A 125 -4.09 -14.93 -1.23
CA ARG A 125 -4.36 -15.75 -0.03
C ARG A 125 -3.22 -15.64 1.00
N PRO A 126 -3.05 -14.47 1.63
CA PRO A 126 -2.02 -14.30 2.64
C PRO A 126 -2.17 -15.40 3.70
N GLY A 127 -1.04 -15.98 4.10
CA GLY A 127 -1.04 -17.03 5.11
C GLY A 127 -1.67 -16.45 6.37
N ALA A 128 -2.71 -17.10 6.87
CA ALA A 128 -3.43 -16.66 8.06
C ALA A 128 -2.51 -16.72 9.28
N SER A 129 -1.66 -15.70 9.47
CA SER A 129 -1.12 -15.39 10.79
C SER A 129 -2.24 -14.67 11.54
N GLU A 130 -3.05 -15.47 12.22
CA GLU A 130 -3.92 -15.15 13.35
C GLU A 130 -4.61 -13.77 13.37
N GLY A 131 -5.94 -13.83 13.26
CA GLY A 131 -6.82 -12.79 13.77
C GLY A 131 -7.05 -11.67 12.76
N ALA A 132 -8.26 -11.64 12.23
CA ALA A 132 -8.83 -10.49 11.56
C ALA A 132 -8.45 -9.19 12.27
N HIS A 133 -7.53 -8.41 11.69
CA HIS A 133 -7.16 -7.09 12.21
C HIS A 133 -8.34 -6.10 12.21
N TRP A 134 -9.45 -6.46 11.55
CA TRP A 134 -10.74 -5.76 11.55
C TRP A 134 -11.69 -6.19 12.69
N THR A 135 -11.35 -7.18 13.52
CA THR A 135 -12.14 -7.49 14.73
C THR A 135 -11.67 -6.66 15.91
N PRO A 136 -12.52 -6.46 16.94
CA PRO A 136 -12.11 -5.78 18.17
C PRO A 136 -10.81 -6.34 18.77
N GLU A 137 -10.60 -7.65 18.71
CA GLU A 137 -9.38 -8.32 19.20
C GLU A 137 -8.15 -7.96 18.35
N GLY A 138 -8.32 -7.90 17.03
CA GLY A 138 -7.27 -7.47 16.11
C GLY A 138 -6.87 -6.00 16.32
N HIS A 139 -7.85 -5.12 16.48
CA HIS A 139 -7.62 -3.71 16.81
C HIS A 139 -6.91 -3.55 18.16
N LYS A 140 -7.28 -4.36 19.17
CA LYS A 140 -6.62 -4.37 20.48
C LYS A 140 -5.16 -4.81 20.37
N LEU A 141 -4.87 -5.87 19.62
CA LEU A 141 -3.50 -6.34 19.39
C LEU A 141 -2.62 -5.27 18.72
N VAL A 142 -3.17 -4.54 17.74
CA VAL A 142 -2.45 -3.43 17.08
C VAL A 142 -2.17 -2.31 18.08
N ALA A 143 -3.15 -1.92 18.89
CA ALA A 143 -2.98 -0.89 19.92
C ALA A 143 -1.90 -1.28 20.95
N GLU A 144 -1.88 -2.54 21.40
CA GLU A 144 -0.87 -3.05 22.34
C GLU A 144 0.55 -3.03 21.74
N ARG A 145 0.71 -3.40 20.46
CA ARG A 145 2.02 -3.32 19.77
C ARG A 145 2.49 -1.89 19.58
N VAL A 146 1.59 -0.97 19.21
CA VAL A 146 1.91 0.47 19.10
C VAL A 146 2.32 1.01 20.46
N LEU A 147 1.58 0.70 21.52
CA LEU A 147 1.93 1.10 22.89
C LEU A 147 3.30 0.56 23.30
N GLY A 148 3.59 -0.71 23.01
CA GLY A 148 4.90 -1.32 23.27
C GLY A 148 6.05 -0.57 22.58
N LEU A 149 5.92 -0.30 21.28
CA LEU A 149 6.91 0.47 20.53
C LEU A 149 7.11 1.89 21.09
N LEU A 150 6.02 2.57 21.46
CA LEU A 150 6.11 3.90 22.06
C LEU A 150 6.79 3.86 23.43
N SER A 151 6.54 2.82 24.23
CA SER A 151 7.20 2.64 25.53
C SER A 151 8.69 2.29 25.41
N GLU A 152 9.04 1.37 24.51
CA GLU A 152 10.43 0.98 24.24
C GLU A 152 11.29 2.15 23.76
N ASN A 153 10.67 3.13 23.08
CA ASN A 153 11.32 4.34 22.59
C ASN A 153 11.17 5.54 23.53
N ASN A 154 10.72 5.33 24.77
CA ASN A 154 10.52 6.36 25.80
C ASN A 154 9.59 7.53 25.38
N ILE A 155 8.66 7.29 24.46
CA ILE A 155 7.65 8.27 24.04
C ILE A 155 6.48 8.29 25.02
N VAL A 156 6.11 7.12 25.59
CA VAL A 156 5.09 7.00 26.65
C VAL A 156 5.60 6.11 27.80
N PRO A 157 5.19 6.35 29.06
CA PRO A 157 5.63 5.53 30.18
C PRO A 157 5.28 4.05 29.99
N ALA A 158 6.20 3.16 30.35
CA ALA A 158 5.92 1.73 30.38
C ALA A 158 4.80 1.45 31.40
N GLY A 159 3.64 0.99 30.91
CA GLY A 159 2.47 0.68 31.75
C GLY A 159 1.25 1.58 31.58
N GLY A 160 1.11 2.30 30.46
CA GLY A 160 -0.12 3.05 30.14
C GLY A 160 -1.35 2.13 30.09
N ARG A 161 -2.18 2.16 31.14
CA ARG A 161 -3.47 1.45 31.16
C ARG A 161 -4.43 2.10 30.14
N SER A 162 -5.14 1.28 29.39
CA SER A 162 -6.34 1.71 28.66
C SER A 162 -7.37 2.28 29.66
N PRO A 163 -8.07 3.39 29.35
CA PRO A 163 -9.24 3.78 30.11
C PRO A 163 -10.35 2.72 29.94
N GLU A 164 -11.10 2.48 31.01
CA GLU A 164 -12.31 1.63 31.04
C GLU A 164 -13.41 2.11 30.08
#